data_AF-A0A919URK3-F1
#
_entry.id   AF-A0A919URK3-F1
#
_cell.length_a   1.000
_cell.length_b   1.000
_cell.length_c   1.000
_cell.angle_alpha   90.00
_cell.angle_beta   90.00
_cell.angle_gamma   90.00
#
_symmetry.space_group_name_H-M   'P 1'
#
loop_
_entity.id
_entity.type
_entity.pdbx_description
1 polymer ?
#
loop_
_entity_poly.entity_id
_entity_poly.type
_entity_poly.pdbx_seq_one_letter_code
_entity_poly.pdbx_strand_id
1 'polypeptide(L)'
;MIAGGLILARTPDIAIALPAIQAFSTGCLMNVDLVMRRRTLSPGDFQALMLSVYPHMVTGVTADHLPDNLLRFGTRFADGTKTTTVGQRFDRADLPQDPPPGPRLSWLLGGSSMRSGDDVGLITMGLWLWPLPPPETFELAVEWPASGINLTLTDVDGTAIVSAAQHSIPYWPDSTRSA
;
A
#
# COMPACT_ATOMS: atom_id res chain seq x y z
N MET A 1 -7.71 -10.24 13.26
CA MET A 1 -9.11 -9.92 12.92
C MET A 1 -9.07 -8.92 11.76
N ILE A 2 -9.92 -9.07 10.74
CA ILE A 2 -9.90 -8.26 9.52
C ILE A 2 -10.77 -7.01 9.75
N ALA A 3 -10.16 -5.83 9.80
CA ALA A 3 -10.86 -4.60 9.40
C ALA A 3 -10.70 -4.48 7.88
N GLY A 4 -11.77 -4.41 7.10
CA GLY A 4 -11.66 -4.50 5.65
C GLY A 4 -12.98 -4.42 4.89
N GLY A 5 -12.88 -4.25 3.57
CA GLY A 5 -14.02 -4.06 2.68
C GLY A 5 -14.20 -2.62 2.18
N LEU A 6 -13.12 -1.82 2.16
CA LEU A 6 -13.17 -0.43 1.71
C LEU A 6 -12.82 -0.33 0.22
N ILE A 7 -13.46 0.60 -0.47
CA ILE A 7 -13.05 1.04 -1.80
C ILE A 7 -12.29 2.35 -1.62
N LEU A 8 -11.00 2.34 -1.94
CA LEU A 8 -10.12 3.50 -1.79
C LEU A 8 -10.29 4.48 -2.96
N ALA A 9 -10.45 3.93 -4.16
CA ALA A 9 -10.69 4.70 -5.38
C ALA A 9 -11.40 3.84 -6.43
N ARG A 10 -12.16 4.50 -7.31
CA ARG A 10 -12.84 3.84 -8.42
C ARG A 10 -12.99 4.77 -9.61
N THR A 11 -12.66 4.27 -10.79
CA THR A 11 -12.99 4.84 -12.10
C THR A 11 -13.85 3.83 -12.87
N PRO A 12 -14.30 4.15 -14.10
CA PRO A 12 -14.97 3.15 -14.94
C PRO A 12 -14.11 1.92 -15.22
N ASP A 13 -12.78 2.03 -15.19
CA ASP A 13 -11.89 0.98 -15.68
C ASP A 13 -11.04 0.35 -14.58
N ILE A 14 -10.88 1.04 -13.45
CA ILE A 14 -10.02 0.63 -12.34
C ILE A 14 -10.78 0.74 -11.02
N ALA A 15 -10.61 -0.23 -10.13
CA ALA A 15 -11.00 -0.14 -8.74
C ALA A 15 -9.81 -0.51 -7.84
N ILE A 16 -9.58 0.31 -6.81
CA ILE A 16 -8.58 0.07 -5.76
C ILE A 16 -9.35 -0.20 -4.47
N ALA A 17 -9.17 -1.39 -3.90
CA ALA A 17 -9.86 -1.82 -2.70
C ALA A 17 -8.88 -2.19 -1.60
N LEU A 18 -9.30 -2.02 -0.34
CA LEU A 18 -8.64 -2.50 0.86
C LEU A 18 -9.51 -3.63 1.45
N PRO A 19 -9.38 -4.86 0.93
CA PRO A 19 -10.16 -6.01 1.41
C PRO A 19 -9.88 -6.35 2.86
N ALA A 20 -8.64 -6.18 3.33
CA ALA A 20 -8.25 -6.57 4.68
C ALA A 20 -7.00 -5.86 5.18
N ILE A 21 -7.01 -5.55 6.49
CA ILE A 21 -5.83 -5.17 7.26
C ILE A 21 -5.49 -6.30 8.23
N GLN A 22 -4.24 -6.77 8.18
CA GLN A 22 -3.68 -7.74 9.13
C GLN A 22 -2.81 -7.01 10.15
N ALA A 23 -3.18 -7.07 11.42
CA ALA A 23 -2.46 -6.42 12.50
C ALA A 23 -1.47 -7.38 13.17
N PHE A 24 -0.27 -6.88 13.43
CA PHE A 24 0.80 -7.56 14.15
C PHE A 24 1.26 -6.67 15.31
N SER A 25 1.96 -7.23 16.28
CA SER A 25 2.48 -6.47 17.43
C SER A 25 3.42 -5.32 17.05
N THR A 26 4.04 -5.38 15.87
CA THR A 26 5.01 -4.37 15.40
C THR A 26 4.45 -3.40 14.36
N GLY A 27 3.27 -3.65 13.80
CA GLY A 27 2.72 -2.88 12.68
C GLY A 27 1.52 -3.56 12.04
N CYS A 28 1.08 -3.06 10.89
CA CYS A 28 -0.01 -3.69 10.15
C CYS A 28 0.28 -3.80 8.65
N LEU A 29 -0.21 -4.88 8.05
CA LEU A 29 -0.20 -5.12 6.61
C LEU A 29 -1.57 -4.77 6.05
N MET A 30 -1.61 -3.77 5.19
CA MET A 30 -2.80 -3.39 4.43
C MET A 30 -2.70 -4.08 3.06
N ASN A 31 -3.57 -5.05 2.81
CA ASN A 31 -3.65 -5.72 1.52
C ASN A 31 -4.52 -4.91 0.60
N VAL A 32 -3.98 -4.50 -0.54
CA VAL A 32 -4.69 -3.69 -1.54
C VAL A 32 -4.92 -4.52 -2.79
N ASP A 33 -6.15 -4.52 -3.29
CA ASP A 33 -6.54 -5.14 -4.55
C ASP A 33 -6.77 -4.08 -5.61
N LEU A 34 -6.14 -4.26 -6.77
CA LEU A 34 -6.33 -3.46 -7.96
C LEU A 34 -7.02 -4.31 -9.00
N VAL A 35 -8.26 -3.96 -9.30
CA VAL A 35 -9.07 -4.60 -10.35
C VAL A 35 -9.09 -3.68 -11.54
N MET A 36 -8.70 -4.18 -12.71
CA MET A 36 -8.64 -3.41 -13.95
C MET A 36 -9.44 -4.09 -15.05
N ARG A 37 -10.05 -3.28 -15.92
CA ARG A 37 -10.78 -3.73 -17.11
C ARG A 37 -10.10 -3.15 -18.35
N ARG A 38 -9.78 -3.99 -19.33
CA ARG A 38 -9.10 -3.57 -20.57
C ARG A 38 -9.95 -2.61 -21.41
N ARG A 39 -11.21 -2.98 -21.64
CA ARG A 39 -12.15 -2.27 -22.53
C ARG A 39 -11.53 -1.91 -23.88
N THR A 40 -11.28 -0.62 -24.12
CA THR A 40 -10.79 -0.08 -25.40
C THR A 40 -9.27 -0.08 -25.51
N LEU A 41 -8.54 -0.39 -24.42
CA LEU A 41 -7.09 -0.48 -24.46
C LEU A 41 -6.63 -1.64 -25.35
N SER A 42 -5.54 -1.43 -26.08
CA SER A 42 -4.87 -2.53 -26.77
C SER A 42 -4.33 -3.53 -25.75
N PRO A 43 -4.09 -4.81 -26.13
CA PRO A 43 -3.46 -5.77 -25.22
C PRO A 43 -2.12 -5.29 -24.64
N GLY A 44 -1.32 -4.58 -25.46
CA GLY A 44 -0.04 -4.01 -25.02
C GLY A 44 -0.21 -2.88 -24.01
N ASP A 45 -1.14 -1.95 -24.25
CA ASP A 45 -1.40 -0.84 -23.32
C ASP A 45 -1.99 -1.33 -22.00
N PHE A 46 -2.82 -2.37 -22.04
CA PHE A 46 -3.35 -3.00 -20.85
C PHE A 46 -2.26 -3.70 -20.03
N GLN A 47 -1.35 -4.40 -20.69
CA GLN A 47 -0.19 -4.98 -20.03
C GLN A 47 0.71 -3.89 -19.42
N ALA A 48 0.95 -2.80 -20.14
CA ALA A 48 1.75 -1.68 -19.64
C ALA A 48 1.10 -1.01 -18.41
N LEU A 49 -0.22 -0.81 -18.44
CA LEU A 49 -1.00 -0.32 -17.30
C LEU A 49 -0.84 -1.24 -16.08
N MET A 50 -1.03 -2.55 -16.26
CA MET A 50 -0.88 -3.54 -15.20
C MET A 50 0.54 -3.52 -14.60
N LEU A 51 1.58 -3.37 -15.44
CA LEU A 51 2.96 -3.31 -14.97
C LEU A 51 3.31 -1.98 -14.29
N SER A 52 2.66 -0.87 -14.63
CA SER A 52 2.92 0.44 -14.03
C SER A 52 2.52 0.54 -12.55
N VAL A 53 1.75 -0.43 -12.05
CA VAL A 53 1.47 -0.62 -10.63
C VAL A 53 2.74 -0.81 -9.81
N TYR A 54 3.78 -1.39 -10.40
CA TYR A 54 5.04 -1.65 -9.73
C TYR A 54 5.93 -0.42 -9.79
N PRO A 55 6.22 0.25 -8.65
CA PRO A 55 6.95 1.52 -8.68
C PRO A 55 8.37 1.42 -9.25
N HIS A 56 9.02 0.26 -9.11
CA HIS A 56 10.36 0.00 -9.68
C HIS A 56 10.36 -0.09 -11.21
N MET A 57 9.19 -0.24 -11.84
CA MET A 57 9.01 -0.19 -13.29
C MET A 57 8.83 1.25 -13.80
N VAL A 58 8.64 2.23 -12.90
CA VAL A 58 8.45 3.64 -13.25
C VAL A 58 9.79 4.38 -13.19
N THR A 59 10.18 4.97 -14.31
CA THR A 59 11.40 5.77 -14.43
C THR A 59 11.12 7.26 -14.16
N GLY A 60 12.17 8.03 -13.85
CA GLY A 60 12.05 9.50 -13.69
C GLY A 60 11.45 9.98 -12.37
N VAL A 61 11.31 9.10 -11.37
CA VAL A 61 10.89 9.51 -10.02
C VAL A 61 12.04 10.27 -9.34
N THR A 62 11.82 11.54 -9.01
CA THR A 62 12.75 12.38 -8.24
C THR A 62 12.05 13.01 -7.04
N ALA A 63 12.80 13.67 -6.16
CA ALA A 63 12.21 14.40 -5.03
C ALA A 63 11.28 15.54 -5.50
N ASP A 64 11.60 16.18 -6.64
CA ASP A 64 10.90 17.35 -7.15
C ASP A 64 9.89 17.04 -8.26
N HIS A 65 9.90 15.80 -8.77
CA HIS A 65 9.02 15.37 -9.85
C HIS A 65 8.52 13.94 -9.65
N LEU A 66 7.20 13.81 -9.58
CA LEU A 66 6.52 12.51 -9.50
C LEU A 66 5.78 12.24 -10.81
N PRO A 67 6.19 11.21 -11.58
CA PRO A 67 5.50 10.81 -12.80
C PRO A 67 4.04 10.42 -12.57
N ASP A 68 3.15 10.77 -13.50
CA ASP A 68 1.70 10.50 -13.39
C ASP A 68 1.36 9.01 -13.41
N ASN A 69 2.22 8.16 -13.98
CA ASN A 69 2.06 6.71 -13.98
C ASN A 69 2.48 6.05 -12.66
N LEU A 70 3.07 6.81 -11.72
CA LEU A 70 3.41 6.32 -10.40
C LEU A 70 2.16 6.19 -9.53
N LEU A 71 1.83 4.96 -9.14
CA LEU A 71 0.84 4.69 -8.09
C LEU A 71 1.44 5.01 -6.71
N ARG A 72 0.73 5.84 -5.94
CA ARG A 72 1.23 6.40 -4.67
C ARG A 72 0.25 6.09 -3.56
N PHE A 73 0.79 5.73 -2.40
CA PHE A 73 0.04 5.60 -1.15
C PHE A 73 0.66 6.44 -0.06
N GLY A 74 -0.18 6.88 0.88
CA GLY A 74 0.28 7.56 2.09
C GLY A 74 -0.69 7.41 3.24
N THR A 75 -0.27 7.82 4.43
CA THR A 75 -1.18 7.99 5.57
C THR A 75 -1.12 9.40 6.10
N ARG A 76 -2.22 9.86 6.71
CA ARG A 76 -2.25 11.08 7.53
C ARG A 76 -2.90 10.77 8.88
N PHE A 77 -2.15 10.97 9.94
CA PHE A 77 -2.62 10.81 11.32
C PHE A 77 -3.23 12.12 11.85
N ALA A 78 -3.95 12.06 12.97
CA ALA A 78 -4.66 13.21 13.55
C ALA A 78 -3.71 14.32 14.01
N ASP A 79 -2.50 13.96 14.44
CA ASP A 79 -1.41 14.89 14.79
C ASP A 79 -0.79 15.60 13.56
N GLY A 80 -1.24 15.25 12.35
CA GLY A 80 -0.74 15.77 11.09
C GLY A 80 0.48 15.02 10.55
N THR A 81 1.00 14.03 11.26
CA THR A 81 2.11 13.18 10.79
C THR A 81 1.68 12.44 9.53
N LYS A 82 2.56 12.44 8.52
CA LYS A 82 2.33 11.79 7.23
C LYS A 82 3.38 10.76 6.93
N THR A 83 2.95 9.68 6.28
CA THR A 83 3.86 8.70 5.68
C THR A 83 3.53 8.54 4.21
N THR A 84 4.50 8.15 3.39
CA THR A 84 4.29 7.96 1.96
C THR A 84 5.20 6.86 1.41
N THR A 85 4.73 6.18 0.38
CA THR A 85 5.54 5.26 -0.41
C THR A 85 6.46 5.97 -1.40
N VAL A 86 6.26 7.27 -1.63
CA VAL A 86 7.10 8.08 -2.52
C VAL A 86 8.49 8.29 -1.91
N GLY A 87 9.53 8.25 -2.75
CA GLY A 87 10.90 8.47 -2.30
C GLY A 87 11.50 7.29 -1.52
N GLN A 88 10.76 6.19 -1.37
CA GLN A 88 11.35 4.94 -0.91
C GLN A 88 12.31 4.41 -1.96
N ARG A 89 13.61 4.38 -1.61
CA ARG A 89 14.61 3.70 -2.44
C ARG A 89 14.27 2.21 -2.46
N PHE A 90 13.94 1.68 -3.64
CA PHE A 90 13.79 0.24 -3.87
C PHE A 90 15.14 -0.49 -3.93
N ASP A 91 16.24 0.25 -3.76
CA ASP A 91 17.59 -0.31 -3.80
C ASP A 91 17.87 -1.10 -2.52
N ARG A 92 17.90 -2.42 -2.66
CA ARG A 92 18.11 -3.38 -1.55
C ARG A 92 19.47 -3.22 -0.89
N ALA A 93 20.41 -2.53 -1.53
CA ALA A 93 21.79 -2.38 -1.11
C ALA A 93 22.01 -1.32 -0.01
N ASP A 94 21.11 -0.34 0.12
CA ASP A 94 21.28 0.83 1.00
C ASP A 94 20.14 0.98 2.03
N LEU A 95 19.60 -0.13 2.54
CA LEU A 95 18.69 -0.05 3.69
C LEU A 95 19.51 0.35 4.94
N PRO A 96 19.24 1.50 5.57
CA PRO A 96 19.81 1.79 6.88
C PRO A 96 19.48 0.64 7.84
N GLN A 97 20.50 0.14 8.54
CA GLN A 97 20.34 -0.98 9.49
C GLN A 97 19.40 -0.60 10.66
N ASP A 98 19.27 0.70 10.95
CA ASP A 98 18.26 1.23 11.86
C ASP A 98 17.09 1.85 11.10
N PRO A 99 15.83 1.53 11.45
CA PRO A 99 14.69 2.22 10.86
C PRO A 99 14.79 3.72 11.17
N PRO A 100 14.60 4.61 10.18
CA PRO A 100 14.58 6.05 10.43
C PRO A 100 13.53 6.38 11.50
N PRO A 101 13.74 7.42 12.32
CA PRO A 101 12.82 7.76 13.39
C PRO A 101 11.45 8.15 12.81
N GLY A 102 10.40 7.50 13.33
CA GLY A 102 9.00 7.81 13.00
C GLY A 102 8.28 6.74 12.17
N PRO A 103 6.98 6.95 11.91
CA PRO A 103 6.18 6.00 11.17
C PRO A 103 6.58 5.95 9.69
N ARG A 104 6.48 4.76 9.10
CA ARG A 104 6.87 4.46 7.73
C ARG A 104 5.83 3.55 7.09
N LEU A 105 5.34 3.98 5.93
CA LEU A 105 4.56 3.15 5.02
C LEU A 105 5.47 2.60 3.93
N SER A 106 5.49 1.29 3.74
CA SER A 106 6.37 0.64 2.77
C SER A 106 5.68 -0.37 1.88
N TRP A 107 6.15 -0.46 0.65
CA TRP A 107 5.77 -1.52 -0.27
C TRP A 107 6.32 -2.88 0.17
N LEU A 108 5.44 -3.89 0.25
CA LEU A 108 5.84 -5.28 0.44
C LEU A 108 5.66 -6.05 -0.88
N LEU A 109 6.56 -5.81 -1.83
CA LEU A 109 6.45 -6.33 -3.20
C LEU A 109 6.49 -7.86 -3.30
N GLY A 110 7.10 -8.56 -2.33
CA GLY A 110 7.09 -10.02 -2.24
C GLY A 110 5.73 -10.64 -1.91
N GLY A 111 4.74 -9.84 -1.52
CA GLY A 111 3.35 -10.25 -1.33
C GLY A 111 2.44 -9.93 -2.53
N SER A 112 3.00 -9.53 -3.66
CA SER A 112 2.19 -9.20 -4.84
C SER A 112 1.82 -10.45 -5.65
N SER A 113 0.59 -10.48 -6.15
CA SER A 113 0.13 -11.51 -7.07
C SER A 113 -0.64 -10.88 -8.23
N MET A 114 -0.45 -11.41 -9.44
CA MET A 114 -1.12 -10.92 -10.64
C MET A 114 -1.88 -12.06 -11.31
N ARG A 115 -3.16 -11.81 -11.60
CA ARG A 115 -3.98 -12.65 -12.47
C ARG A 115 -4.47 -11.78 -13.61
N SER A 116 -4.23 -12.23 -14.84
CA SER A 116 -4.72 -11.54 -16.03
C SER A 116 -5.51 -12.53 -16.89
N GLY A 117 -6.71 -12.13 -17.27
CA GLY A 117 -7.38 -12.63 -18.47
C GLY A 117 -7.34 -11.57 -19.57
N ASP A 118 -7.96 -11.85 -20.72
CA ASP A 118 -7.92 -10.97 -21.89
C ASP A 118 -8.57 -9.60 -21.64
N ASP A 119 -9.54 -9.52 -20.72
CA ASP A 119 -10.32 -8.30 -20.48
C ASP A 119 -10.30 -7.80 -19.03
N VAL A 120 -9.78 -8.60 -18.09
CA VAL A 120 -9.76 -8.27 -16.65
C VAL A 120 -8.42 -8.65 -16.05
N GLY A 121 -7.87 -7.73 -15.25
CA GLY A 121 -6.65 -7.90 -14.47
C GLY A 121 -6.94 -7.72 -12.99
N LEU A 122 -6.34 -8.55 -12.15
CA LEU A 122 -6.31 -8.41 -10.70
C LEU A 122 -4.85 -8.41 -10.24
N ILE A 123 -4.47 -7.36 -9.51
CA ILE A 123 -3.19 -7.29 -8.82
C ILE A 123 -3.47 -7.10 -7.33
N THR A 124 -2.97 -8.01 -6.50
CA THR A 124 -2.95 -7.82 -5.05
C THR A 124 -1.55 -7.38 -4.63
N MET A 125 -1.45 -6.47 -3.67
CA MET A 125 -0.19 -5.95 -3.12
C MET A 125 -0.30 -5.69 -1.61
N GLY A 126 0.84 -5.70 -0.92
CA GLY A 126 0.91 -5.37 0.50
C GLY A 126 1.54 -4.00 0.75
N LEU A 127 0.93 -3.22 1.64
CA LEU A 127 1.52 -2.03 2.24
C LEU A 127 1.76 -2.28 3.73
N TRP A 128 3.01 -2.20 4.16
CA TRP A 128 3.39 -2.34 5.56
C TRP A 128 3.47 -0.97 6.22
N LEU A 129 2.63 -0.75 7.23
CA LEU A 129 2.73 0.41 8.11
C LEU A 129 3.43 0.01 9.40
N TRP A 130 4.54 0.68 9.69
CA TRP A 130 5.32 0.52 10.91
C TRP A 130 5.53 1.87 11.60
N PRO A 131 5.43 1.97 12.94
CA PRO A 131 4.87 0.97 13.85
C PRO A 131 3.33 0.87 13.66
N LEU A 132 2.62 0.31 14.63
CA LEU A 132 1.15 0.42 14.67
C LEU A 132 0.71 1.90 14.62
N PRO A 133 -0.40 2.21 13.93
CA PRO A 133 -0.96 3.54 13.96
C PRO A 133 -1.43 3.90 15.38
N PRO A 134 -1.59 5.20 15.69
CA PRO A 134 -2.30 5.63 16.88
C PRO A 134 -3.70 4.99 16.96
N PRO A 135 -4.24 4.70 18.16
CA PRO A 135 -5.54 4.03 18.34
C PRO A 135 -6.71 5.00 18.10
N GLU A 136 -6.71 5.70 16.98
CA GLU A 136 -7.72 6.65 16.53
C GLU A 136 -7.91 6.55 15.00
N THR A 137 -8.94 7.21 14.47
CA THR A 137 -9.14 7.26 13.01
C THR A 137 -7.99 8.01 12.33
N PHE A 138 -7.47 7.44 11.25
CA PHE A 138 -6.48 8.09 10.39
C PHE A 138 -6.88 7.91 8.92
N GLU A 139 -6.27 8.69 8.03
CA GLU A 139 -6.59 8.62 6.61
C GLU A 139 -5.56 7.79 5.86
N LEU A 140 -6.04 6.91 4.98
CA LEU A 140 -5.27 6.26 3.93
C LEU A 140 -5.46 7.04 2.62
N ALA A 141 -4.35 7.53 2.09
CA ALA A 141 -4.28 8.25 0.84
C ALA A 141 -3.91 7.33 -0.32
N VAL A 142 -4.59 7.46 -1.46
CA VAL A 142 -4.17 6.87 -2.73
C VAL A 142 -4.26 7.88 -3.86
N GLU A 143 -3.29 7.86 -4.76
CA GLU A 143 -3.24 8.71 -5.94
C GLU A 143 -2.62 7.94 -7.12
N TRP A 144 -3.24 8.03 -8.29
CA TRP A 144 -2.71 7.46 -9.52
C TRP A 144 -3.19 8.24 -10.76
N PRO A 145 -2.51 9.35 -11.10
CA PRO A 145 -3.03 10.30 -12.07
C PRO A 145 -3.21 9.73 -13.49
N ALA A 146 -2.27 8.92 -13.99
CA ALA A 146 -2.38 8.27 -15.31
C ALA A 146 -3.61 7.34 -15.44
N SER A 147 -4.14 6.88 -14.30
CA SER A 147 -5.32 6.02 -14.19
C SER A 147 -6.60 6.81 -13.93
N GLY A 148 -6.54 8.14 -13.92
CA GLY A 148 -7.67 9.03 -13.62
C GLY A 148 -8.06 9.05 -12.15
N ILE A 149 -7.18 8.57 -11.26
CA ILE A 149 -7.40 8.58 -9.81
C ILE A 149 -6.65 9.76 -9.23
N ASN A 150 -7.39 10.85 -8.96
CA ASN A 150 -6.88 11.95 -8.14
C ASN A 150 -6.65 11.49 -6.70
N LEU A 151 -5.96 12.31 -5.89
CA LEU A 151 -5.77 12.04 -4.47
C LEU A 151 -7.11 11.79 -3.77
N THR A 152 -7.32 10.56 -3.31
CA THR A 152 -8.44 10.20 -2.43
C THR A 152 -7.93 9.93 -1.02
N LEU A 153 -8.75 10.27 -0.03
CA LEU A 153 -8.48 10.05 1.40
C LEU A 153 -9.62 9.19 1.94
N THR A 154 -9.28 8.07 2.56
CA THR A 154 -10.25 7.14 3.15
C THR A 154 -9.97 6.98 4.63
N ASP A 155 -10.98 7.18 5.47
CA ASP A 155 -10.88 6.96 6.92
C ASP A 155 -10.68 5.48 7.24
N VAL A 156 -9.72 5.20 8.12
CA VAL A 156 -9.38 3.88 8.63
C VAL A 156 -9.40 3.91 10.15
N ASP A 157 -10.07 2.93 10.75
CA ASP A 157 -10.17 2.78 12.20
C ASP A 157 -8.86 2.23 12.80
N GLY A 158 -8.00 3.11 13.30
CA GLY A 158 -6.76 2.73 13.99
C GLY A 158 -7.00 2.02 15.32
N THR A 159 -8.10 2.31 16.02
CA THR A 159 -8.48 1.61 17.26
C THR A 159 -8.72 0.12 16.98
N ALA A 160 -9.43 -0.21 15.89
CA ALA A 160 -9.66 -1.59 15.46
C ALA A 160 -8.35 -2.32 15.11
N ILE A 161 -7.39 -1.63 14.46
CA ILE A 161 -6.08 -2.19 14.14
C ILE A 161 -5.28 -2.50 15.41
N VAL A 162 -5.21 -1.54 16.35
CA VAL A 162 -4.48 -1.71 17.62
C VAL A 162 -5.11 -2.82 18.46
N SER A 163 -6.44 -2.88 18.54
CA SER A 163 -7.15 -3.96 19.23
C SER A 163 -6.86 -5.32 18.57
N ALA A 164 -6.86 -5.40 17.24
CA ALA A 164 -6.50 -6.65 16.55
C ALA A 164 -5.03 -7.07 16.81
N ALA A 165 -4.10 -6.11 16.92
CA ALA A 165 -2.69 -6.38 17.19
C ALA A 165 -2.44 -7.00 18.58
N GLN A 166 -3.27 -6.68 19.57
CA GLN A 166 -3.20 -7.28 20.92
C GLN A 166 -3.44 -8.79 20.90
N HIS A 167 -4.10 -9.30 19.85
CA HIS A 167 -4.38 -10.72 19.66
C HIS A 167 -3.35 -11.39 18.73
N SER A 168 -2.32 -10.68 18.29
CA SER A 168 -1.25 -11.26 17.46
C SER A 168 -0.38 -12.19 18.31
N ILE A 169 -0.06 -13.35 17.75
CA ILE A 169 0.77 -14.37 18.39
C ILE A 169 2.08 -14.46 17.60
N PRO A 170 3.25 -14.46 18.26
CA PRO A 170 4.51 -14.71 17.59
C PRO A 170 4.47 -16.06 16.86
N TYR A 171 4.96 -16.09 15.62
CA TYR A 171 5.08 -17.34 14.87
C TYR A 171 6.04 -18.34 15.54
N TRP A 172 7.03 -17.82 16.29
CA TRP A 172 7.98 -18.63 17.05
C TRP A 172 7.89 -18.24 18.54
N PRO A 173 7.55 -19.18 19.45
CA PRO A 173 7.40 -18.90 20.88
C PRO A 173 8.66 -18.38 21.57
N ASP A 174 9.85 -18.80 21.08
CA ASP A 174 11.13 -18.60 21.78
C ASP A 174 11.86 -17.30 21.40
N SER A 175 11.18 -16.36 20.74
CA SER A 175 11.79 -15.09 20.30
C SER A 175 11.83 -14.03 21.40
N THR A 176 12.12 -14.42 22.64
CA THR A 176 12.49 -13.45 23.69
C THR A 176 13.94 -13.02 23.49
N ARG A 177 14.10 -11.81 22.95
CA ARG A 177 15.32 -10.99 22.77
C ARG A 177 16.58 -11.48 23.51
N SER A 178 17.65 -11.73 22.78
CA SER A 178 18.99 -11.36 23.26
C SER A 178 19.03 -9.84 23.36
N ALA A 179 19.30 -9.35 24.57
CA ALA A 179 19.50 -7.93 24.89
C ALA A 179 20.79 -7.39 24.27
#